data_AF-A0A2V9D663-F1
#
_entry.id   AF-A0A2V9D663-F1
#
_cell.length_a   1.000
_cell.length_b   1.000
_cell.length_c   1.000
_cell.angle_alpha   90.00
_cell.angle_beta   90.00
_cell.angle_gamma   90.00
#
_symmetry.space_group_name_H-M   'P 1'
#
loop_
_entity.id
_entity.type
_entity.pdbx_description
1 polymer ?
#
loop_
_entity_poly.entity_id
_entity_poly.type
_entity_poly.pdbx_seq_one_letter_code
_entity_poly.pdbx_strand_id
1 'polypeptide(L)'
;MDRAFVDYYRCPANLVTFAHSGELTSGDCGYFCFGSNAIGYGRCSSNFPGEHSADMLHDALADVMVERGRVWLPFDPSEVVANLRYERYAAWNGDGKRLGTSSILRKAYYSVRPLLPVSVRKHLQRMHLRDWREIRFPNWPVDSNVECIFEQLMTLLLEAHAVDSVPFIWFWPDGLPSSAIMTHDVEALPGREACSRLMDLDDAWGIKSSFEIVPEGKYPVPEAFLKDIRHRGFEINVHDLDHDGRLFSNRELFLERATEINRYGRDYGAAGFRSAVLYRNVDWFEALDFAYDMSVPSVANLEAQGGGCCSITPFFIGKILELPVTTTQDYCLLHILNQSSIALWKRQIALITDQHGLASFIVHPDYVFEPRALDTYKALLAYLAGLRSEGKLWIARPREVNDWWRERSQMRLVRRGHAWEIEGPGKERARIAYASLEGNQLVYRVESPSLAVANTVNAA
;
A
#
# COMPACT_ATOMS: atom_id res chain seq x y z
N MET A 1 21.74 0.81 -12.40
CA MET A 1 20.50 1.27 -13.05
C MET A 1 19.45 1.24 -11.97
N ASP A 2 18.85 2.39 -11.69
CA ASP A 2 17.87 2.52 -10.62
C ASP A 2 16.53 1.91 -11.05
N ARG A 3 16.36 0.64 -10.73
CA ARG A 3 15.25 -0.19 -11.19
C ARG A 3 13.94 0.26 -10.54
N ALA A 4 13.97 0.66 -9.27
CA ALA A 4 12.79 1.09 -8.54
C ALA A 4 12.15 2.34 -9.17
N PHE A 5 12.95 3.34 -9.55
CA PHE A 5 12.46 4.57 -10.21
C PHE A 5 11.83 4.28 -11.58
N VAL A 6 12.51 3.49 -12.41
CA VAL A 6 12.00 3.11 -13.75
C VAL A 6 10.74 2.26 -13.63
N ASP A 7 10.68 1.32 -12.68
CA ASP A 7 9.49 0.48 -12.47
C ASP A 7 8.30 1.30 -11.94
N TYR A 8 8.55 2.33 -11.12
CA TYR A 8 7.53 3.25 -10.64
C TYR A 8 6.93 4.10 -11.77
N TYR A 9 7.73 4.88 -12.50
CA TYR A 9 7.23 5.78 -13.55
C TYR A 9 6.95 5.08 -14.88
N ARG A 10 7.65 3.99 -15.20
CA ARG A 10 7.68 3.38 -16.54
C ARG A 10 8.10 4.37 -17.64
N CYS A 11 9.00 5.29 -17.31
CA CYS A 11 9.63 6.21 -18.26
C CYS A 11 10.71 5.51 -19.11
N PRO A 12 11.12 6.09 -20.25
CA PRO A 12 12.19 5.52 -21.08
C PRO A 12 13.51 5.45 -20.30
N ALA A 13 14.05 4.24 -20.13
CA ALA A 13 15.24 3.99 -19.30
C ALA A 13 16.50 4.76 -19.75
N ASN A 14 16.58 5.14 -21.03
CA ASN A 14 17.67 5.95 -21.57
C ASN A 14 17.64 7.42 -21.10
N LEU A 15 16.51 7.88 -20.55
CA LEU A 15 16.39 9.20 -19.92
C LEU A 15 16.76 9.17 -18.44
N VAL A 16 16.99 8.00 -17.83
CA VAL A 16 17.29 7.88 -16.40
C VAL A 16 18.80 7.77 -16.21
N THR A 17 19.42 8.88 -15.78
CA THR A 17 20.88 8.99 -15.62
C THR A 17 21.29 9.18 -14.17
N PHE A 18 20.84 8.31 -13.28
CA PHE A 18 21.34 8.25 -11.91
C PHE A 18 22.66 7.46 -11.84
N ALA A 19 23.60 7.97 -11.07
CA ALA A 19 24.86 7.31 -10.71
C ALA A 19 25.14 7.52 -9.22
N HIS A 20 26.07 6.75 -8.65
CA HIS A 20 26.43 6.87 -7.23
C HIS A 20 27.69 7.71 -7.07
N SER A 21 27.68 8.66 -6.13
CA SER A 21 28.87 9.40 -5.73
C SER A 21 29.65 8.63 -4.66
N GLY A 22 30.94 8.40 -4.89
CA GLY A 22 31.85 7.77 -3.92
C GLY A 22 31.63 6.26 -3.71
N GLU A 23 32.40 5.69 -2.77
CA GLU A 23 32.08 4.37 -2.21
C GLU A 23 30.97 4.57 -1.19
N LEU A 24 29.80 3.95 -1.40
CA LEU A 24 28.77 3.86 -0.36
C LEU A 24 29.45 3.33 0.89
N THR A 25 29.32 4.04 2.01
CA THR A 25 30.02 3.69 3.25
C THR A 25 29.82 2.19 3.52
N SER A 26 30.90 1.48 3.79
CA SER A 26 30.86 0.05 4.14
C SER A 26 30.24 -0.21 5.53
N GLY A 27 29.63 0.82 6.12
CA GLY A 27 29.03 0.81 7.45
C GLY A 27 27.55 0.42 7.45
N ASP A 28 26.94 0.54 8.63
CA ASP A 28 25.55 0.18 8.90
C ASP A 28 24.56 1.15 8.24
N CYS A 29 23.37 0.64 7.87
CA CYS A 29 22.29 1.48 7.36
C CYS A 29 21.83 2.48 8.44
N GLY A 30 21.39 3.66 8.03
CA GLY A 30 20.70 4.57 8.95
C GLY A 30 19.83 5.60 8.25
N TYR A 31 19.27 6.50 9.05
CA TYR A 31 18.31 7.50 8.62
C TYR A 31 18.99 8.74 8.04
N PHE A 32 18.37 9.33 7.01
CA PHE A 32 18.78 10.60 6.44
C PHE A 32 17.56 11.31 5.83
N CYS A 33 17.61 12.63 5.73
CA CYS A 33 16.64 13.41 4.96
C CYS A 33 17.03 13.40 3.48
N PHE A 34 16.04 13.52 2.60
CA PHE A 34 16.25 13.81 1.18
C PHE A 34 15.35 14.96 0.77
N GLY A 35 15.87 16.17 0.94
CA GLY A 35 15.08 17.39 0.92
C GLY A 35 14.16 17.51 2.14
N SER A 36 13.19 18.43 2.07
CA SER A 36 12.31 18.74 3.20
C SER A 36 11.20 17.71 3.46
N ASN A 37 10.94 16.82 2.50
CA ASN A 37 9.69 16.05 2.44
C ASN A 37 9.89 14.53 2.52
N ALA A 38 11.14 14.06 2.59
CA ALA A 38 11.44 12.63 2.61
C ALA A 38 12.51 12.26 3.65
N ILE A 39 12.27 11.16 4.35
CA ILE A 39 13.21 10.44 5.21
C ILE A 39 13.51 9.10 4.54
N GLY A 40 14.77 8.86 4.23
CA GLY A 40 15.30 7.60 3.73
C GLY A 40 15.90 6.76 4.86
N TYR A 41 16.03 5.45 4.62
CA TYR A 41 16.80 4.54 5.44
C TYR A 41 17.64 3.60 4.57
N GLY A 42 18.96 3.61 4.75
CA GLY A 42 19.87 2.76 3.98
C GLY A 42 21.31 3.23 4.07
N ARG A 43 22.17 2.69 3.21
CA ARG A 43 23.54 3.16 3.09
C ARG A 43 23.59 4.50 2.35
N CYS A 44 24.37 5.41 2.90
CA CYS A 44 24.64 6.73 2.33
C CYS A 44 26.15 7.01 2.38
N SER A 45 26.69 7.69 1.38
CA SER A 45 28.10 8.11 1.34
C SER A 45 28.42 9.22 2.35
N SER A 46 27.39 9.85 2.94
CA SER A 46 27.56 10.76 4.08
C SER A 46 28.00 9.98 5.32
N ASN A 47 29.08 10.41 5.99
CA ASN A 47 29.68 9.71 7.14
C ASN A 47 28.84 9.73 8.44
N PHE A 48 27.62 10.25 8.42
CA PHE A 48 26.79 10.45 9.62
C PHE A 48 25.31 10.04 9.40
N PRO A 49 25.01 8.78 9.04
CA PRO A 49 23.63 8.32 9.04
C PRO A 49 23.08 8.35 10.48
N GLY A 50 21.85 8.84 10.65
CA GLY A 50 21.18 8.89 11.95
C GLY A 50 20.79 7.50 12.44
N GLU A 51 20.95 7.24 13.74
CA GLU A 51 20.52 5.97 14.35
C GLU A 51 19.01 5.93 14.54
N HIS A 52 18.40 7.08 14.82
CA HIS A 52 16.95 7.22 15.00
C HIS A 52 16.37 8.26 14.04
N SER A 53 15.14 7.99 13.57
CA SER A 53 14.40 8.91 12.70
C SER A 53 14.07 10.27 13.34
N ALA A 54 14.16 10.37 14.68
CA ALA A 54 13.90 11.58 15.44
C ALA A 54 15.14 12.46 15.65
N ASP A 55 16.32 11.99 15.22
CA ASP A 55 17.59 12.71 15.35
C ASP A 55 17.66 13.90 14.39
N MET A 56 18.71 14.70 14.53
CA MET A 56 19.06 15.71 13.52
C MET A 56 19.66 14.99 12.31
N LEU A 57 18.82 14.67 11.34
CA LEU A 57 19.20 13.90 10.16
C LEU A 57 19.97 14.77 9.16
N HIS A 58 21.03 14.20 8.58
CA HIS A 58 21.75 14.79 7.45
C HIS A 58 20.83 14.85 6.21
N ASP A 59 20.82 15.98 5.50
CA ASP A 59 20.09 16.09 4.24
C ASP A 59 20.99 15.65 3.08
N ALA A 60 20.76 14.43 2.60
CA ALA A 60 21.47 13.83 1.49
C ALA A 60 21.28 14.60 0.17
N LEU A 61 20.28 15.48 0.05
CA LEU A 61 20.13 16.34 -1.12
C LEU A 61 21.31 17.30 -1.29
N ALA A 62 21.95 17.70 -0.19
CA ALA A 62 23.11 18.60 -0.21
C ALA A 62 24.37 17.97 -0.85
N ASP A 63 24.44 16.64 -0.89
CA ASP A 63 25.55 15.89 -1.48
C ASP A 63 25.27 15.46 -2.93
N VAL A 64 24.09 15.79 -3.48
CA VAL A 64 23.75 15.48 -4.87
C VAL A 64 24.56 16.38 -5.81
N MET A 65 25.23 15.76 -6.78
CA MET A 65 25.94 16.48 -7.83
C MET A 65 25.27 16.27 -9.18
N VAL A 66 25.08 17.36 -9.93
CA VAL A 66 24.60 17.32 -11.31
C VAL A 66 25.74 17.69 -12.24
N GLU A 67 26.23 16.71 -13.02
CA GLU A 67 27.32 16.92 -13.97
C GLU A 67 27.00 16.32 -15.33
N ARG A 68 27.09 17.15 -16.38
CA ARG A 68 26.94 16.73 -17.79
C ARG A 68 25.64 15.94 -18.05
N GLY A 69 24.54 16.36 -17.44
CA GLY A 69 23.25 15.69 -17.57
C GLY A 69 23.19 14.32 -16.88
N ARG A 70 23.98 14.12 -15.82
CA ARG A 70 23.94 12.95 -14.94
C ARG A 70 23.76 13.43 -13.50
N VAL A 71 22.92 12.73 -12.75
CA VAL A 71 22.66 12.99 -11.33
C VAL A 71 23.44 11.97 -10.51
N TRP A 72 24.37 12.44 -9.69
CA TRP A 72 25.16 11.63 -8.78
C TRP A 72 24.55 11.70 -7.39
N LEU A 73 24.04 10.57 -6.92
CA LEU A 73 23.34 10.42 -5.65
C LEU A 73 24.29 9.83 -4.59
N PRO A 74 24.20 10.28 -3.33
CA PRO A 74 24.98 9.74 -2.23
C PRO A 74 24.44 8.40 -1.69
N PHE A 75 23.35 7.87 -2.26
CA PHE A 75 22.75 6.59 -1.87
C PHE A 75 22.29 5.80 -3.11
N ASP A 76 21.87 4.56 -2.91
CA ASP A 76 21.14 3.77 -3.92
C ASP A 76 19.63 3.89 -3.69
N PRO A 77 18.86 4.57 -4.57
CA PRO A 77 17.43 4.71 -4.36
C PRO A 77 16.68 3.39 -4.35
N SER A 78 17.13 2.39 -5.12
CA SER A 78 16.50 1.07 -5.13
C SER A 78 16.70 0.36 -3.79
N GLU A 79 17.86 0.50 -3.16
CA GLU A 79 18.11 0.00 -1.79
C GLU A 79 17.23 0.72 -0.77
N VAL A 80 17.20 2.06 -0.80
CA VAL A 80 16.46 2.88 0.17
C VAL A 80 14.97 2.62 0.09
N VAL A 81 14.40 2.58 -1.13
CA VAL A 81 12.98 2.27 -1.33
C VAL A 81 12.66 0.84 -0.88
N ALA A 82 13.53 -0.13 -1.17
CA ALA A 82 13.35 -1.50 -0.70
C ALA A 82 13.40 -1.56 0.84
N ASN A 83 14.33 -0.86 1.47
CA ASN A 83 14.46 -0.81 2.92
C ASN A 83 13.22 -0.23 3.61
N LEU A 84 12.63 0.83 3.05
CA LEU A 84 11.38 1.40 3.53
C LEU A 84 10.23 0.40 3.37
N ARG A 85 10.03 -0.11 2.14
CA ARG A 85 8.93 -1.05 1.83
C ARG A 85 8.98 -2.37 2.60
N TYR A 86 10.19 -2.83 2.93
CA TYR A 86 10.44 -4.07 3.68
C TYR A 86 10.68 -3.81 5.18
N GLU A 87 10.42 -2.58 5.63
CA GLU A 87 10.49 -2.16 7.05
C GLU A 87 11.84 -2.44 7.71
N ARG A 88 12.95 -2.35 6.96
CA ARG A 88 14.31 -2.62 7.46
C ARG A 88 14.74 -1.64 8.54
N TYR A 89 14.21 -0.42 8.47
CA TYR A 89 14.39 0.61 9.48
C TYR A 89 13.80 0.19 10.85
N ALA A 90 12.78 -0.67 10.87
CA ALA A 90 12.15 -1.16 12.11
C ALA A 90 12.91 -2.34 12.74
N ALA A 91 13.90 -2.91 12.05
CA ALA A 91 14.73 -3.99 12.56
C ALA A 91 15.92 -3.50 13.41
N TRP A 92 16.33 -2.23 13.27
CA TRP A 92 17.58 -1.67 13.82
C TRP A 92 17.40 -0.71 15.00
N ASN A 93 16.28 -0.76 15.73
CA ASN A 93 16.21 -0.03 16.99
C ASN A 93 16.96 -0.81 18.10
N GLY A 94 18.30 -0.67 18.10
CA GLY A 94 19.22 -0.82 19.25
C GLY A 94 19.36 -2.18 19.95
N ASP A 95 18.51 -3.17 19.67
CA ASP A 95 18.44 -4.39 20.51
C ASP A 95 18.32 -5.71 19.71
N GLY A 96 18.52 -5.68 18.39
CA GLY A 96 18.43 -6.86 17.52
C GLY A 96 17.05 -7.58 17.55
N LYS A 97 16.04 -6.91 18.11
CA LYS A 97 14.66 -7.38 18.21
C LYS A 97 13.80 -6.47 17.35
N ARG A 98 13.28 -7.02 16.25
CA ARG A 98 12.21 -6.40 15.44
C ARG A 98 11.15 -5.81 16.37
N LEU A 99 10.66 -4.60 16.05
CA LEU A 99 9.52 -3.95 16.69
C LEU A 99 8.29 -4.89 16.71
N GLY A 100 8.26 -5.71 17.74
CA GLY A 100 7.25 -6.68 18.05
C GLY A 100 7.53 -7.04 19.49
N THR A 101 6.55 -6.81 20.37
CA THR A 101 6.53 -7.36 21.72
C THR A 101 7.13 -8.77 21.67
N SER A 102 8.14 -9.04 22.51
CA SER A 102 8.96 -10.25 22.44
C SER A 102 8.09 -11.48 22.11
N SER A 103 8.55 -12.38 21.23
CA SER A 103 7.70 -13.49 20.75
C SER A 103 7.07 -14.29 21.90
N ILE A 104 7.70 -14.27 23.08
CA ILE A 104 7.22 -14.79 24.37
C ILE A 104 6.02 -14.02 24.92
N LEU A 105 6.06 -12.68 25.02
CA LEU A 105 4.92 -11.86 25.46
C LEU A 105 3.74 -11.99 24.50
N ARG A 106 4.00 -12.03 23.20
CA ARG A 106 2.96 -12.27 22.19
C ARG A 106 2.34 -13.66 22.35
N LYS A 107 3.16 -14.71 22.49
CA LYS A 107 2.68 -16.08 22.77
C LYS A 107 1.84 -16.12 24.04
N ALA A 108 2.29 -15.50 25.13
CA ALA A 108 1.55 -15.43 26.39
C ALA A 108 0.20 -14.71 26.21
N TYR A 109 0.18 -13.55 25.54
CA TYR A 109 -1.04 -12.81 25.24
C TYR A 109 -2.04 -13.66 24.43
N TYR A 110 -1.62 -14.28 23.33
CA TYR A 110 -2.53 -15.08 22.50
C TYR A 110 -2.95 -16.40 23.16
N SER A 111 -2.18 -16.92 24.11
CA SER A 111 -2.61 -18.06 24.95
C SER A 111 -3.72 -17.69 25.93
N VAL A 112 -3.76 -16.44 26.43
CA VAL A 112 -4.82 -15.98 27.36
C VAL A 112 -5.95 -15.22 26.67
N ARG A 113 -5.73 -14.68 25.46
CA ARG A 113 -6.69 -13.89 24.68
C ARG A 113 -8.05 -14.58 24.55
N PRO A 114 -8.17 -15.89 24.26
CA PRO A 114 -9.47 -16.57 24.17
C PRO A 114 -10.32 -16.45 25.45
N LEU A 115 -9.68 -16.33 26.62
CA LEU A 115 -10.35 -16.24 27.92
C LEU A 115 -10.77 -14.80 28.28
N LEU A 116 -10.27 -13.79 27.57
CA LEU A 116 -10.57 -12.38 27.85
C LEU A 116 -11.87 -11.93 27.18
N PRO A 117 -12.81 -11.30 27.90
CA PRO A 117 -13.97 -10.63 27.29
C PRO A 117 -13.55 -9.54 26.30
N VAL A 118 -14.37 -9.28 25.28
CA VAL A 118 -14.11 -8.28 24.22
C VAL A 118 -13.83 -6.89 24.80
N SER A 119 -14.56 -6.49 25.85
CA SER A 119 -14.37 -5.21 26.54
C SER A 119 -12.98 -5.07 27.18
N VAL A 120 -12.45 -6.16 27.74
CA VAL A 120 -11.10 -6.22 28.34
C VAL A 120 -10.04 -6.16 27.26
N ARG A 121 -10.21 -6.90 26.15
CA ARG A 121 -9.28 -6.86 25.00
C ARG A 121 -9.17 -5.44 24.43
N LYS A 122 -10.30 -4.76 24.25
CA LYS A 122 -10.37 -3.37 23.78
C LYS A 122 -9.65 -2.40 24.71
N HIS A 123 -9.78 -2.57 26.02
CA HIS A 123 -9.09 -1.72 26.99
C HIS A 123 -7.57 -1.95 26.98
N LEU A 124 -7.13 -3.22 26.98
CA LEU A 124 -5.70 -3.57 26.88
C LEU A 124 -5.07 -3.04 25.58
N GLN A 125 -5.80 -3.13 24.46
CA GLN A 125 -5.32 -2.60 23.19
C GLN A 125 -5.19 -1.07 23.22
N ARG A 126 -6.17 -0.34 23.78
CA ARG A 126 -6.07 1.12 23.96
C ARG A 126 -4.90 1.52 24.85
N MET A 127 -4.63 0.74 25.91
CA MET A 127 -3.48 0.98 26.78
C MET A 127 -2.16 0.73 26.05
N HIS A 128 -2.06 -0.37 25.29
CA HIS A 128 -0.86 -0.69 24.52
C HIS A 128 -0.56 0.37 23.45
N LEU A 129 -1.60 0.93 22.85
CA LEU A 129 -1.48 1.96 21.83
C LEU A 129 -1.43 3.38 22.41
N ARG A 130 -1.35 3.58 23.73
CA ARG A 130 -1.53 4.92 24.33
C ARG A 130 -0.55 5.98 23.79
N ASP A 131 0.67 5.57 23.47
CA ASP A 131 1.76 6.46 23.04
C ASP A 131 1.87 6.53 21.51
N TRP A 132 0.83 6.11 20.77
CA TRP A 132 0.80 6.12 19.30
C TRP A 132 1.10 7.49 18.67
N ARG A 133 0.83 8.57 19.41
CA ARG A 133 1.08 9.96 18.98
C ARG A 133 2.56 10.36 19.09
N GLU A 134 3.34 9.62 19.87
CA GLU A 134 4.77 9.90 20.07
C GLU A 134 5.63 9.24 18.98
N ILE A 135 5.06 8.27 18.24
CA ILE A 135 5.70 7.64 17.08
C ILE A 135 5.84 8.68 15.96
N ARG A 136 7.09 9.04 15.66
CA ARG A 136 7.43 10.06 14.64
C ARG A 136 7.64 9.49 13.25
N PHE A 137 7.96 8.21 13.13
CA PHE A 137 8.20 7.54 11.85
C PHE A 137 7.68 6.10 11.88
N PRO A 138 6.95 5.63 10.86
CA PRO A 138 6.46 6.40 9.70
C PRO A 138 5.50 7.55 10.07
N ASN A 139 5.33 8.49 9.16
CA ASN A 139 4.51 9.69 9.28
C ASN A 139 3.02 9.34 9.37
N TRP A 140 2.36 9.87 10.41
CA TRP A 140 0.90 9.76 10.58
C TRP A 140 0.19 11.02 10.03
N PRO A 141 -0.99 10.92 9.38
CA PRO A 141 -1.86 9.75 9.24
C PRO A 141 -1.66 8.91 7.98
N VAL A 142 -0.75 9.31 7.10
CA VAL A 142 -0.34 8.61 5.88
C VAL A 142 1.15 8.86 5.74
N ASP A 143 1.90 7.81 5.42
CA ASP A 143 3.32 7.93 5.08
C ASP A 143 3.51 7.62 3.61
N SER A 144 4.13 8.57 2.91
CA SER A 144 4.43 8.51 1.48
C SER A 144 5.89 8.89 1.18
N ASN A 145 6.81 8.57 2.10
CA ASN A 145 8.23 8.88 1.91
C ASN A 145 8.79 8.25 0.62
N VAL A 146 8.32 7.06 0.23
CA VAL A 146 8.72 6.44 -1.05
C VAL A 146 8.31 7.30 -2.24
N GLU A 147 7.07 7.80 -2.26
CA GLU A 147 6.59 8.68 -3.32
C GLU A 147 7.34 10.02 -3.32
N CYS A 148 7.58 10.63 -2.15
CA CYS A 148 8.39 11.85 -2.03
C CYS A 148 9.82 11.66 -2.57
N ILE A 149 10.46 10.50 -2.30
CA ILE A 149 11.79 10.18 -2.87
C ILE A 149 11.70 10.12 -4.39
N PHE A 150 10.70 9.44 -4.95
CA PHE A 150 10.54 9.36 -6.41
C PHE A 150 10.23 10.71 -7.07
N GLU A 151 9.46 11.58 -6.42
CA GLU A 151 9.22 12.95 -6.89
C GLU A 151 10.51 13.77 -6.88
N GLN A 152 11.28 13.72 -5.80
CA GLN A 152 12.57 14.42 -5.71
C GLN A 152 13.58 13.92 -6.75
N LEU A 153 13.62 12.61 -7.01
CA LEU A 153 14.46 12.04 -8.07
C LEU A 153 14.02 12.50 -9.47
N MET A 154 12.70 12.60 -9.72
CA MET A 154 12.18 13.13 -10.99
C MET A 154 12.55 14.61 -11.17
N THR A 155 12.44 15.42 -10.11
CA THR A 155 12.87 16.83 -10.11
C THR A 155 14.34 16.96 -10.48
N LEU A 156 15.23 16.21 -9.81
CA LEU A 156 16.67 16.20 -10.10
C LEU A 156 16.96 15.77 -11.54
N LEU A 157 16.20 14.82 -12.07
CA LEU A 157 16.34 14.35 -13.44
C LEU A 157 15.98 15.44 -14.47
N LEU A 158 14.87 16.16 -14.24
CA LEU A 158 14.43 17.27 -15.07
C LEU A 158 15.45 18.42 -15.05
N GLU A 159 15.96 18.77 -13.87
CA GLU A 159 17.02 19.79 -13.70
C GLU A 159 18.31 19.41 -14.43
N ALA A 160 18.73 18.15 -14.35
CA ALA A 160 19.97 17.70 -14.95
C ALA A 160 19.96 17.71 -16.47
N HIS A 161 18.85 17.29 -17.09
CA HIS A 161 18.77 17.16 -18.55
C HIS A 161 18.37 18.45 -19.26
N ALA A 162 17.90 19.47 -18.53
CA ALA A 162 17.31 20.68 -19.10
C ALA A 162 16.27 20.36 -20.20
N VAL A 163 15.50 19.28 -20.00
CA VAL A 163 14.39 18.89 -20.88
C VAL A 163 13.10 19.52 -20.36
N ASP A 164 12.23 19.93 -21.28
CA ASP A 164 10.94 20.54 -20.91
C ASP A 164 10.05 19.55 -20.14
N SER A 165 10.17 18.24 -20.43
CA SER A 165 9.44 17.21 -19.73
C SER A 165 10.03 15.81 -19.90
N VAL A 166 9.69 14.91 -18.97
CA VAL A 166 9.95 13.47 -19.05
C VAL A 166 8.63 12.72 -19.25
N PRO A 167 8.47 11.97 -20.35
CA PRO A 167 7.30 11.14 -20.60
C PRO A 167 7.34 9.87 -19.75
N PHE A 168 6.19 9.44 -19.25
CA PHE A 168 6.05 8.22 -18.48
C PHE A 168 4.64 7.63 -18.64
N ILE A 169 4.44 6.38 -18.21
CA ILE A 169 3.10 5.76 -18.26
C ILE A 169 2.38 6.14 -16.98
N TRP A 170 1.21 6.76 -17.11
CA TRP A 170 0.42 7.19 -15.97
C TRP A 170 0.10 6.03 -15.01
N PHE A 171 -0.08 6.34 -13.73
CA PHE A 171 -0.16 5.34 -12.67
C PHE A 171 -1.44 4.49 -12.74
N TRP A 172 -2.56 5.09 -13.10
CA TRP A 172 -3.89 4.48 -13.07
C TRP A 172 -4.53 4.44 -14.45
N PRO A 173 -5.44 3.49 -14.69
CA PRO A 173 -6.07 3.37 -16.00
C PRO A 173 -6.93 4.58 -16.32
N ASP A 174 -7.13 4.79 -17.62
CA ASP A 174 -7.98 5.81 -18.23
C ASP A 174 -7.58 7.25 -17.88
N GLY A 175 -6.38 7.45 -17.30
CA GLY A 175 -5.88 8.75 -16.88
C GLY A 175 -6.44 9.24 -15.54
N LEU A 176 -7.13 8.38 -14.78
CA LEU A 176 -7.68 8.74 -13.48
C LEU A 176 -6.56 9.09 -12.49
N PRO A 177 -6.73 10.08 -11.60
CA PRO A 177 -5.62 10.59 -10.82
C PRO A 177 -5.23 9.69 -9.65
N SER A 178 -6.13 8.83 -9.17
CA SER A 178 -5.91 7.97 -8.00
C SER A 178 -6.84 6.76 -8.02
N SER A 179 -6.62 5.81 -7.13
CA SER A 179 -7.43 4.60 -7.00
C SER A 179 -7.94 4.38 -5.59
N ALA A 180 -9.04 3.64 -5.44
CA ALA A 180 -9.51 3.17 -4.14
C ALA A 180 -10.00 1.72 -4.19
N ILE A 181 -9.77 0.97 -3.12
CA ILE A 181 -10.28 -0.40 -2.91
C ILE A 181 -11.02 -0.48 -1.56
N MET A 182 -12.12 -1.21 -1.54
CA MET A 182 -12.89 -1.52 -0.32
C MET A 182 -12.76 -3.01 -0.02
N THR A 183 -12.46 -3.36 1.22
CA THR A 183 -12.22 -4.74 1.63
C THR A 183 -12.86 -5.01 2.99
N HIS A 184 -13.26 -6.26 3.22
CA HIS A 184 -14.08 -6.68 4.36
C HIS A 184 -13.50 -7.89 5.09
N ASP A 185 -12.92 -7.67 6.26
CA ASP A 185 -12.32 -8.73 7.08
C ASP A 185 -13.41 -9.48 7.85
N VAL A 186 -13.74 -10.70 7.41
CA VAL A 186 -14.79 -11.53 7.99
C VAL A 186 -14.20 -12.39 9.11
N GLU A 187 -14.30 -11.93 10.36
CA GLU A 187 -13.56 -12.57 11.47
C GLU A 187 -14.38 -13.56 12.32
N ALA A 188 -15.71 -13.48 12.30
CA ALA A 188 -16.59 -14.33 13.09
C ALA A 188 -17.93 -14.63 12.38
N LEU A 189 -18.70 -15.56 12.97
CA LEU A 189 -20.00 -15.98 12.45
C LEU A 189 -20.98 -14.82 12.21
N PRO A 190 -21.14 -13.83 13.13
CA PRO A 190 -21.99 -12.68 12.86
C PRO A 190 -21.56 -11.88 11.63
N GLY A 191 -20.25 -11.71 11.41
CA GLY A 191 -19.72 -11.06 10.21
C GLY A 191 -20.07 -11.83 8.95
N ARG A 192 -19.88 -13.15 8.96
CA ARG A 192 -20.27 -14.03 7.83
C ARG A 192 -21.77 -13.91 7.50
N GLU A 193 -22.63 -13.93 8.52
CA GLU A 193 -24.09 -13.81 8.35
C GLU A 193 -24.50 -12.42 7.86
N ALA A 194 -23.71 -11.39 8.14
CA ALA A 194 -23.94 -10.02 7.71
C ALA A 194 -23.48 -9.73 6.27
N CYS A 195 -22.64 -10.58 5.68
CA CYS A 195 -22.02 -10.34 4.37
C CYS A 195 -23.03 -10.05 3.24
N SER A 196 -24.15 -10.78 3.16
CA SER A 196 -25.17 -10.52 2.13
C SER A 196 -25.74 -9.10 2.23
N ARG A 197 -26.03 -8.63 3.45
CA ARG A 197 -26.55 -7.28 3.67
C ARG A 197 -25.47 -6.22 3.43
N LEU A 198 -24.20 -6.55 3.68
CA LEU A 198 -23.08 -5.66 3.42
C LEU A 198 -22.86 -5.50 1.91
N MET A 199 -22.97 -6.58 1.14
CA MET A 199 -22.97 -6.52 -0.32
C MET A 199 -24.11 -5.66 -0.86
N ASP A 200 -25.32 -5.72 -0.27
CA ASP A 200 -26.44 -4.84 -0.68
C ASP A 200 -26.11 -3.36 -0.45
N LEU A 201 -25.42 -3.06 0.66
CA LEU A 201 -25.02 -1.71 1.00
C LEU A 201 -23.95 -1.17 0.05
N ASP A 202 -22.95 -1.99 -0.27
CA ASP A 202 -21.90 -1.67 -1.23
C ASP A 202 -22.48 -1.46 -2.64
N ASP A 203 -23.39 -2.34 -3.06
CA ASP A 203 -24.10 -2.26 -4.34
C ASP A 203 -24.94 -1.00 -4.47
N ALA A 204 -25.57 -0.53 -3.40
CA ALA A 204 -26.34 0.70 -3.40
C ALA A 204 -25.50 1.94 -3.77
N TRP A 205 -24.18 1.87 -3.60
CA TRP A 205 -23.23 2.92 -4.01
C TRP A 205 -22.37 2.50 -5.22
N GLY A 206 -22.66 1.35 -5.84
CA GLY A 206 -21.91 0.82 -6.96
C GLY A 206 -20.44 0.55 -6.65
N ILE A 207 -20.13 0.13 -5.43
CA ILE A 207 -18.77 -0.22 -5.00
C ILE A 207 -18.70 -1.74 -4.90
N LYS A 208 -17.78 -2.37 -5.63
CA LYS A 208 -17.52 -3.81 -5.50
C LYS A 208 -16.28 -4.00 -4.64
N SER A 209 -16.48 -4.61 -3.48
CA SER A 209 -15.44 -4.90 -2.49
C SER A 209 -14.91 -6.32 -2.63
N SER A 210 -13.85 -6.62 -1.86
CA SER A 210 -13.45 -7.99 -1.54
C SER A 210 -13.87 -8.37 -0.13
N PHE A 211 -14.04 -9.68 0.08
CA PHE A 211 -14.28 -10.29 1.38
C PHE A 211 -13.11 -11.22 1.72
N GLU A 212 -12.44 -10.90 2.81
CA GLU A 212 -11.29 -11.58 3.36
C GLU A 212 -11.81 -12.65 4.34
N ILE A 213 -11.82 -13.90 3.88
CA ILE A 213 -12.44 -15.04 4.58
C ILE A 213 -11.38 -15.82 5.35
N VAL A 214 -11.61 -16.00 6.66
CA VAL A 214 -10.82 -16.90 7.51
C VAL A 214 -11.30 -18.33 7.24
N PRO A 215 -10.46 -19.21 6.68
CA PRO A 215 -10.92 -20.53 6.24
C PRO A 215 -11.19 -21.51 7.40
N GLU A 216 -10.44 -21.40 8.50
CA GLU A 216 -10.54 -22.33 9.64
C GLU A 216 -10.98 -21.64 10.94
N GLY A 217 -11.60 -22.42 11.82
CA GLY A 217 -11.91 -22.00 13.19
C GLY A 217 -13.34 -21.49 13.38
N LYS A 218 -13.52 -20.17 13.43
CA LYS A 218 -14.65 -19.53 14.13
C LYS A 218 -16.02 -19.64 13.44
N TYR A 219 -16.07 -19.98 12.15
CA TYR A 219 -17.33 -20.13 11.42
C TYR A 219 -17.18 -21.09 10.24
N PRO A 220 -18.26 -21.76 9.81
CA PRO A 220 -18.23 -22.59 8.62
C PRO A 220 -18.25 -21.74 7.34
N VAL A 221 -17.47 -22.17 6.35
CA VAL A 221 -17.41 -21.56 5.01
C VAL A 221 -18.03 -22.51 3.98
N PRO A 222 -19.37 -22.60 3.88
CA PRO A 222 -20.01 -23.46 2.90
C PRO A 222 -19.81 -22.91 1.48
N GLU A 223 -19.72 -23.79 0.48
CA GLU A 223 -19.56 -23.39 -0.92
C GLU A 223 -20.68 -22.45 -1.42
N ALA A 224 -21.90 -22.59 -0.88
CA ALA A 224 -23.01 -21.69 -1.20
C ALA A 224 -22.73 -20.23 -0.82
N PHE A 225 -22.02 -20.00 0.29
CA PHE A 225 -21.62 -18.66 0.73
C PHE A 225 -20.59 -18.04 -0.23
N LEU A 226 -19.58 -18.81 -0.62
CA LEU A 226 -18.57 -18.36 -1.60
C LEU A 226 -19.21 -18.11 -2.98
N LYS A 227 -20.14 -18.97 -3.41
CA LYS A 227 -20.87 -18.78 -4.67
C LYS A 227 -21.71 -17.52 -4.68
N ASP A 228 -22.37 -17.19 -3.57
CA ASP A 228 -23.18 -15.97 -3.45
C ASP A 228 -22.32 -14.71 -3.66
N ILE A 229 -21.18 -14.61 -2.96
CA ILE A 229 -20.23 -13.49 -3.11
C ILE A 229 -19.80 -13.33 -4.59
N ARG A 230 -19.38 -14.44 -5.22
CA ARG A 230 -18.94 -14.42 -6.63
C ARG A 230 -20.08 -14.07 -7.60
N HIS A 231 -21.27 -14.64 -7.40
CA HIS A 231 -22.42 -14.40 -8.28
C HIS A 231 -22.81 -12.92 -8.29
N ARG A 232 -22.66 -12.27 -7.14
CA ARG A 232 -22.89 -10.84 -6.99
C ARG A 232 -21.72 -9.97 -7.47
N GLY A 233 -20.64 -10.55 -8.00
CA GLY A 233 -19.52 -9.83 -8.58
C GLY A 233 -18.49 -9.30 -7.58
N PHE A 234 -18.60 -9.68 -6.30
CA PHE A 234 -17.61 -9.36 -5.27
C PHE A 234 -16.44 -10.34 -5.31
N GLU A 235 -15.32 -9.93 -4.71
CA GLU A 235 -14.10 -10.73 -4.65
C GLU A 235 -13.99 -11.52 -3.33
N ILE A 236 -13.35 -12.69 -3.39
CA ILE A 236 -13.00 -13.51 -2.22
C ILE A 236 -11.49 -13.59 -2.11
N ASN A 237 -10.98 -13.29 -0.92
CA ASN A 237 -9.58 -13.43 -0.55
C ASN A 237 -9.44 -14.32 0.69
N VAL A 238 -8.24 -14.87 0.91
CA VAL A 238 -7.94 -15.65 2.12
C VAL A 238 -7.43 -14.72 3.21
N HIS A 239 -7.99 -14.85 4.42
CA HIS A 239 -7.62 -14.05 5.58
C HIS A 239 -6.97 -14.92 6.67
N ASP A 240 -5.64 -15.00 6.66
CA ASP A 240 -4.89 -15.91 7.52
C ASP A 240 -5.37 -17.38 7.35
N LEU A 241 -5.00 -18.27 8.28
CA LEU A 241 -5.54 -19.63 8.34
C LEU A 241 -6.72 -19.73 9.32
N ASP A 242 -6.48 -19.36 10.58
CA ASP A 242 -7.44 -19.50 11.69
C ASP A 242 -7.58 -18.22 12.53
N HIS A 243 -6.88 -17.15 12.12
CA HIS A 243 -6.90 -15.83 12.75
C HIS A 243 -6.56 -15.86 14.26
N ASP A 244 -5.66 -16.75 14.65
CA ASP A 244 -5.23 -16.94 16.03
C ASP A 244 -4.06 -16.03 16.47
N GLY A 245 -3.50 -15.25 15.54
CA GLY A 245 -2.39 -14.32 15.75
C GLY A 245 -1.00 -14.98 15.80
N ARG A 246 -0.87 -16.26 15.42
CA ARG A 246 0.38 -17.03 15.51
C ARG A 246 1.05 -17.31 14.17
N LEU A 247 0.43 -16.95 13.04
CA LEU A 247 0.98 -17.19 11.70
C LEU A 247 2.45 -16.74 11.57
N PHE A 248 2.76 -15.54 12.05
CA PHE A 248 4.13 -14.98 12.03
C PHE A 248 4.93 -15.21 13.33
N SER A 249 4.63 -16.26 14.10
CA SER A 249 5.31 -16.52 15.38
C SER A 249 6.74 -17.05 15.23
N ASN A 250 6.97 -17.90 14.24
CA ASN A 250 8.26 -18.48 13.84
C ASN A 250 8.16 -18.99 12.39
N ARG A 251 9.30 -19.21 11.74
CA ARG A 251 9.34 -19.53 10.30
C ARG A 251 8.81 -20.94 10.02
N GLU A 252 9.07 -21.89 10.89
CA GLU A 252 8.65 -23.28 10.74
C GLU A 252 7.12 -23.39 10.72
N LEU A 253 6.45 -22.79 11.71
CA LEU A 253 4.98 -22.74 11.76
C LEU A 253 4.40 -21.96 10.58
N PHE A 254 5.07 -20.87 10.17
CA PHE A 254 4.63 -20.10 9.01
C PHE A 254 4.61 -20.97 7.75
N LEU A 255 5.70 -21.72 7.49
CA LEU A 255 5.79 -22.61 6.32
C LEU A 255 4.77 -23.76 6.36
N GLU A 256 4.54 -24.33 7.54
CA GLU A 256 3.49 -25.33 7.75
C GLU A 256 2.12 -24.76 7.38
N ARG A 257 1.75 -23.60 7.95
CA ARG A 257 0.46 -22.96 7.69
C ARG A 257 0.32 -22.43 6.27
N ALA A 258 1.40 -21.93 5.67
CA ALA A 258 1.40 -21.46 4.29
C ALA A 258 0.95 -22.56 3.31
N THR A 259 1.26 -23.82 3.59
CA THR A 259 0.80 -24.96 2.79
C THR A 259 -0.73 -25.04 2.75
N GLU A 260 -1.38 -24.94 3.90
CA GLU A 260 -2.85 -24.95 4.01
C GLU A 260 -3.47 -23.65 3.48
N ILE A 261 -2.88 -22.50 3.78
CA ILE A 261 -3.33 -21.20 3.25
C ILE A 261 -3.31 -21.23 1.71
N ASN A 262 -2.25 -21.74 1.09
CA ASN A 262 -2.16 -21.86 -0.37
C ASN A 262 -3.18 -22.87 -0.92
N ARG A 263 -3.51 -23.93 -0.18
CA ARG A 263 -4.61 -24.84 -0.54
C ARG A 263 -5.94 -24.10 -0.54
N TYR A 264 -6.28 -23.36 0.51
CA TYR A 264 -7.51 -22.55 0.53
C TYR A 264 -7.52 -21.46 -0.55
N GLY A 265 -6.37 -20.87 -0.87
CA GLY A 265 -6.24 -19.94 -2.00
C GLY A 265 -6.75 -20.57 -3.30
N ARG A 266 -6.33 -21.81 -3.59
CA ARG A 266 -6.81 -22.57 -4.75
C ARG A 266 -8.28 -22.98 -4.62
N ASP A 267 -8.67 -23.53 -3.48
CA ASP A 267 -10.04 -24.03 -3.25
C ASP A 267 -11.08 -22.90 -3.36
N TYR A 268 -10.74 -21.70 -2.89
CA TYR A 268 -11.60 -20.51 -2.95
C TYR A 268 -11.43 -19.72 -4.25
N GLY A 269 -10.47 -20.08 -5.13
CA GLY A 269 -10.14 -19.26 -6.31
C GLY A 269 -9.69 -17.84 -5.95
N ALA A 270 -9.16 -17.67 -4.73
CA ALA A 270 -8.70 -16.41 -4.20
C ALA A 270 -7.32 -16.06 -4.77
N ALA A 271 -7.18 -14.85 -5.30
CA ALA A 271 -5.90 -14.34 -5.78
C ALA A 271 -5.17 -13.49 -4.72
N GLY A 272 -5.91 -13.02 -3.70
CA GLY A 272 -5.38 -12.19 -2.63
C GLY A 272 -5.28 -12.91 -1.29
N PHE A 273 -4.30 -12.47 -0.51
CA PHE A 273 -4.12 -12.83 0.89
C PHE A 273 -4.15 -11.58 1.79
N ARG A 274 -4.57 -11.76 3.05
CA ARG A 274 -4.39 -10.79 4.13
C ARG A 274 -4.08 -11.50 5.43
N SER A 275 -3.07 -11.06 6.16
CA SER A 275 -2.73 -11.61 7.46
C SER A 275 -3.63 -11.10 8.58
N ALA A 276 -3.83 -11.94 9.60
CA ALA A 276 -4.60 -11.55 10.78
C ALA A 276 -3.91 -10.38 11.49
N VAL A 277 -4.70 -9.34 11.80
CA VAL A 277 -4.23 -8.15 12.55
C VAL A 277 -3.04 -7.44 11.86
N LEU A 278 -2.86 -7.65 10.55
CA LEU A 278 -1.74 -7.12 9.76
C LEU A 278 -0.35 -7.49 10.32
N TYR A 279 -0.25 -8.63 11.01
CA TYR A 279 1.06 -9.18 11.35
C TYR A 279 1.81 -9.58 10.11
N ARG A 280 3.10 -9.29 10.07
CA ARG A 280 3.85 -9.46 8.82
C ARG A 280 5.32 -9.68 9.05
N ASN A 281 5.87 -10.46 8.12
CA ASN A 281 7.29 -10.58 7.87
C ASN A 281 7.46 -10.79 6.36
N VAL A 282 7.75 -9.71 5.65
CA VAL A 282 7.82 -9.67 4.19
C VAL A 282 8.80 -10.71 3.62
N ASP A 283 9.86 -11.04 4.38
CA ASP A 283 10.85 -12.06 3.97
C ASP A 283 10.28 -13.47 3.84
N TRP A 284 9.11 -13.73 4.42
CA TRP A 284 8.48 -15.04 4.38
C TRP A 284 7.42 -15.14 3.29
N PHE A 285 7.05 -14.04 2.65
CA PHE A 285 5.97 -14.00 1.65
C PHE A 285 6.25 -14.87 0.42
N GLU A 286 7.52 -15.23 0.16
CA GLU A 286 7.88 -16.16 -0.92
C GLU A 286 7.16 -17.52 -0.84
N ALA A 287 6.74 -17.95 0.36
CA ALA A 287 6.04 -19.22 0.55
C ALA A 287 4.53 -19.12 0.28
N LEU A 288 4.01 -17.92 0.04
CA LEU A 288 2.59 -17.69 -0.28
C LEU A 288 2.38 -17.74 -1.80
N ASP A 289 1.36 -18.48 -2.24
CA ASP A 289 1.02 -18.68 -3.66
C ASP A 289 -0.14 -17.77 -4.11
N PHE A 290 -0.03 -16.49 -3.79
CA PHE A 290 -1.03 -15.47 -4.13
C PHE A 290 -0.49 -14.50 -5.19
N ALA A 291 -1.41 -13.85 -5.91
CA ALA A 291 -1.06 -12.79 -6.85
C ALA A 291 -0.82 -11.46 -6.12
N TYR A 292 -1.54 -11.19 -5.04
CA TYR A 292 -1.35 -9.98 -4.25
C TYR A 292 -1.55 -10.22 -2.75
N ASP A 293 -0.98 -9.33 -1.96
CA ASP A 293 -1.15 -9.25 -0.51
C ASP A 293 -1.69 -7.86 -0.13
N MET A 294 -2.33 -7.78 1.03
CA MET A 294 -2.90 -6.57 1.62
C MET A 294 -2.59 -6.49 3.12
N SER A 295 -1.38 -6.89 3.52
CA SER A 295 -1.01 -7.03 4.94
C SER A 295 -0.07 -5.93 5.43
N VAL A 296 0.48 -5.10 4.54
CA VAL A 296 1.51 -4.11 4.91
C VAL A 296 0.91 -2.70 4.90
N PRO A 297 0.72 -2.07 6.08
CA PRO A 297 0.27 -0.69 6.14
C PRO A 297 1.33 0.30 5.66
N SER A 298 0.92 1.46 5.16
CA SER A 298 1.84 2.57 4.90
C SER A 298 2.43 3.13 6.20
N VAL A 299 1.58 3.21 7.25
CA VAL A 299 1.94 3.61 8.62
C VAL A 299 1.12 2.82 9.64
N ALA A 300 1.78 2.24 10.64
CA ALA A 300 1.17 1.30 11.58
C ALA A 300 1.03 1.83 13.02
N ASN A 301 0.85 3.14 13.22
CA ASN A 301 0.81 3.72 14.58
C ASN A 301 -0.35 3.19 15.44
N LEU A 302 -1.45 2.75 14.83
CA LEU A 302 -2.63 2.20 15.53
C LEU A 302 -2.76 0.68 15.40
N GLU A 303 -1.75 0.00 14.85
CA GLU A 303 -1.79 -1.43 14.58
C GLU A 303 -1.04 -2.24 15.66
N ALA A 304 -1.32 -3.54 15.74
CA ALA A 304 -0.69 -4.42 16.74
C ALA A 304 0.82 -4.64 16.50
N GLN A 305 1.28 -4.46 15.26
CA GLN A 305 2.69 -4.44 14.88
C GLN A 305 2.99 -3.09 14.24
N GLY A 306 3.84 -2.30 14.90
CA GLY A 306 4.32 -1.01 14.41
C GLY A 306 5.16 -1.12 13.12
N GLY A 307 5.63 0.02 12.61
CA GLY A 307 6.32 0.11 11.32
C GLY A 307 5.40 0.60 10.20
N GLY A 308 5.60 0.11 8.98
CA GLY A 308 4.90 0.48 7.76
C GLY A 308 5.80 0.58 6.53
N CYS A 309 5.26 0.32 5.33
CA CYS A 309 6.06 0.32 4.10
C CYS A 309 6.43 1.72 3.59
N CYS A 310 5.95 2.79 4.24
CA CYS A 310 6.18 4.18 3.83
C CYS A 310 5.79 4.50 2.38
N SER A 311 4.85 3.73 1.81
CA SER A 311 4.40 3.83 0.43
C SER A 311 2.89 3.79 0.36
N ILE A 312 2.31 4.62 -0.50
CA ILE A 312 0.86 4.66 -0.79
C ILE A 312 0.52 4.06 -2.15
N THR A 313 1.51 3.58 -2.88
CA THR A 313 1.36 2.93 -4.19
C THR A 313 1.66 1.42 -4.10
N PRO A 314 0.96 0.59 -4.88
CA PRO A 314 1.30 -0.83 -4.99
C PRO A 314 2.76 -1.08 -5.39
N PHE A 315 3.33 -2.17 -4.89
CA PHE A 315 4.72 -2.56 -5.21
C PHE A 315 4.92 -4.07 -5.17
N PHE A 316 5.88 -4.57 -5.95
CA PHE A 316 6.14 -6.00 -6.01
C PHE A 316 7.07 -6.47 -4.89
N ILE A 317 6.67 -7.51 -4.18
CA ILE A 317 7.46 -8.34 -3.28
C ILE A 317 7.69 -9.68 -3.99
N GLY A 318 8.79 -9.77 -4.73
CA GLY A 318 9.04 -10.92 -5.60
C GLY A 318 7.92 -11.09 -6.63
N LYS A 319 7.16 -12.18 -6.53
CA LYS A 319 6.01 -12.45 -7.43
C LYS A 319 4.69 -11.83 -6.95
N ILE A 320 4.60 -11.41 -5.70
CA ILE A 320 3.36 -10.90 -5.07
C ILE A 320 3.31 -9.38 -5.24
N LEU A 321 2.16 -8.83 -5.59
CA LEU A 321 1.94 -7.38 -5.52
C LEU A 321 1.40 -7.02 -4.14
N GLU A 322 2.09 -6.19 -3.38
CA GLU A 322 1.54 -5.55 -2.19
C GLU A 322 0.58 -4.44 -2.60
N LEU A 323 -0.63 -4.48 -2.05
CA LEU A 323 -1.61 -3.40 -2.08
C LEU A 323 -1.65 -2.80 -0.67
N PRO A 324 -0.85 -1.73 -0.39
CA PRO A 324 -0.61 -1.30 0.97
C PRO A 324 -1.90 -0.84 1.67
N VAL A 325 -1.97 -1.03 3.00
CA VAL A 325 -3.06 -0.50 3.83
C VAL A 325 -2.78 0.97 4.13
N THR A 326 -3.50 1.88 3.47
CA THR A 326 -3.18 3.32 3.47
C THR A 326 -4.14 4.17 4.30
N THR A 327 -5.27 3.61 4.73
CA THR A 327 -6.22 4.30 5.61
C THR A 327 -6.41 3.55 6.93
N THR A 328 -6.87 4.28 7.95
CA THR A 328 -7.14 3.68 9.27
C THR A 328 -8.33 2.70 9.19
N GLN A 329 -8.19 1.52 9.77
CA GLN A 329 -9.29 0.54 9.83
C GLN A 329 -10.49 1.09 10.63
N ASP A 330 -11.70 0.65 10.29
CA ASP A 330 -12.93 1.03 11.01
C ASP A 330 -12.86 0.68 12.51
N TYR A 331 -12.24 -0.46 12.87
CA TYR A 331 -12.00 -0.84 14.26
C TYR A 331 -11.19 0.23 15.00
N CYS A 332 -10.05 0.64 14.42
CA CYS A 332 -9.18 1.65 15.01
C CYS A 332 -9.91 2.99 15.15
N LEU A 333 -10.65 3.40 14.11
CA LEU A 333 -11.43 4.63 14.12
C LEU A 333 -12.51 4.64 15.22
N LEU A 334 -13.37 3.61 15.23
CA LEU A 334 -14.56 3.55 16.09
C LEU A 334 -14.22 3.14 17.53
N HIS A 335 -13.25 2.25 17.70
CA HIS A 335 -12.99 1.59 18.98
C HIS A 335 -11.70 2.03 19.65
N ILE A 336 -10.67 2.48 18.93
CA ILE A 336 -9.45 3.02 19.55
C ILE A 336 -9.54 4.54 19.67
N LEU A 337 -9.78 5.24 18.56
CA LEU A 337 -9.90 6.69 18.52
C LEU A 337 -11.26 7.21 19.01
N ASN A 338 -12.26 6.33 19.08
CA ASN A 338 -13.63 6.66 19.50
C ASN A 338 -14.26 7.78 18.64
N GLN A 339 -13.99 7.78 17.34
CA GLN A 339 -14.54 8.73 16.37
C GLN A 339 -15.66 8.08 15.56
N SER A 340 -16.77 8.80 15.35
CA SER A 340 -17.88 8.42 14.44
C SER A 340 -18.05 9.45 13.33
N SER A 341 -16.92 9.96 12.85
CA SER A 341 -16.89 10.84 11.70
C SER A 341 -15.88 10.31 10.70
N ILE A 342 -16.15 10.56 9.43
CA ILE A 342 -15.23 10.21 8.35
C ILE A 342 -14.11 11.26 8.17
N ALA A 343 -13.90 12.16 9.14
CA ALA A 343 -12.96 13.27 9.00
C ALA A 343 -11.51 12.80 8.84
N LEU A 344 -11.11 11.78 9.61
CA LEU A 344 -9.78 11.18 9.46
C LEU A 344 -9.63 10.53 8.08
N TRP A 345 -10.60 9.73 7.65
CA TRP A 345 -10.59 9.14 6.31
C TRP A 345 -10.55 10.19 5.20
N LYS A 346 -11.32 11.28 5.30
CA LYS A 346 -11.24 12.39 4.31
C LYS A 346 -9.85 12.99 4.25
N ARG A 347 -9.19 13.19 5.39
CA ARG A 347 -7.81 13.69 5.45
C ARG A 347 -6.83 12.70 4.82
N GLN A 348 -6.96 11.41 5.13
CA GLN A 348 -6.10 10.37 4.55
C GLN A 348 -6.30 10.26 3.04
N ILE A 349 -7.55 10.22 2.57
CA ILE A 349 -7.90 10.23 1.14
C ILE A 349 -7.26 11.44 0.46
N ALA A 350 -7.39 12.64 1.02
CA ALA A 350 -6.81 13.84 0.43
C ALA A 350 -5.28 13.73 0.25
N LEU A 351 -4.56 13.32 1.32
CA LEU A 351 -3.11 13.12 1.28
C LEU A 351 -2.69 12.07 0.24
N ILE A 352 -3.44 10.96 0.17
CA ILE A 352 -3.18 9.88 -0.80
C ILE A 352 -3.42 10.36 -2.23
N THR A 353 -4.53 11.07 -2.47
CA THR A 353 -4.90 11.52 -3.81
C THR A 353 -4.03 12.64 -4.34
N ASP A 354 -3.45 13.46 -3.45
CA ASP A 354 -2.52 14.54 -3.80
C ASP A 354 -1.24 13.98 -4.46
N GLN A 355 -0.83 12.77 -4.07
CA GLN A 355 0.33 12.05 -4.63
C GLN A 355 -0.06 10.83 -5.47
N HIS A 356 -1.27 10.82 -6.03
CA HIS A 356 -1.72 9.79 -6.96
C HIS A 356 -1.70 8.35 -6.42
N GLY A 357 -1.91 8.16 -5.11
CA GLY A 357 -1.83 6.84 -4.47
C GLY A 357 -3.11 6.00 -4.54
N LEU A 358 -3.04 4.86 -3.83
CA LEU A 358 -4.14 3.93 -3.60
C LEU A 358 -4.75 4.15 -2.21
N ALA A 359 -6.02 4.50 -2.12
CA ALA A 359 -6.77 4.53 -0.87
C ALA A 359 -7.39 3.14 -0.59
N SER A 360 -6.89 2.43 0.42
CA SER A 360 -7.40 1.11 0.79
C SER A 360 -8.08 1.14 2.15
N PHE A 361 -9.27 0.54 2.22
CA PHE A 361 -10.13 0.52 3.41
C PHE A 361 -10.35 -0.90 3.89
N ILE A 362 -10.35 -1.07 5.22
CA ILE A 362 -10.70 -2.31 5.92
C ILE A 362 -11.93 -2.03 6.77
N VAL A 363 -13.01 -2.76 6.52
CA VAL A 363 -14.28 -2.66 7.25
C VAL A 363 -14.69 -4.05 7.74
N HIS A 364 -15.21 -4.15 8.96
CA HIS A 364 -15.52 -5.46 9.54
C HIS A 364 -17.04 -5.69 9.58
N PRO A 365 -17.58 -6.67 8.82
CA PRO A 365 -19.00 -7.00 8.86
C PRO A 365 -19.47 -7.43 10.26
N ASP A 366 -18.55 -7.90 11.11
CA ASP A 366 -18.79 -8.37 12.48
C ASP A 366 -19.53 -7.36 13.37
N TYR A 367 -19.38 -6.05 13.10
CA TYR A 367 -20.02 -5.00 13.89
C TYR A 367 -20.45 -3.77 13.06
N VAL A 368 -20.20 -3.73 11.74
CA VAL A 368 -20.57 -2.57 10.88
C VAL A 368 -22.06 -2.22 10.94
N PHE A 369 -22.93 -3.17 11.29
CA PHE A 369 -24.37 -2.95 11.41
C PHE A 369 -24.82 -2.35 12.76
N GLU A 370 -23.91 -2.12 13.71
CA GLU A 370 -24.20 -1.27 14.86
C GLU A 370 -24.53 0.16 14.38
N PRO A 371 -25.52 0.87 14.97
CA PRO A 371 -26.02 2.13 14.42
C PRO A 371 -24.93 3.15 14.09
N ARG A 372 -24.00 3.34 15.03
CA ARG A 372 -22.86 4.27 14.90
C ARG A 372 -21.90 3.87 13.77
N ALA A 373 -21.61 2.58 13.65
CA ALA A 373 -20.71 2.06 12.63
C ALA A 373 -21.36 2.15 11.25
N LEU A 374 -22.65 1.80 11.16
CA LEU A 374 -23.42 1.79 9.92
C LEU A 374 -23.54 3.19 9.31
N ASP A 375 -23.85 4.19 10.13
CA ASP A 375 -23.95 5.58 9.66
C ASP A 375 -22.58 6.11 9.19
N THR A 376 -21.51 5.75 9.92
CA THR A 376 -20.14 6.13 9.55
C THR A 376 -19.72 5.49 8.22
N TYR A 377 -20.04 4.20 8.02
CA TYR A 377 -19.73 3.48 6.79
C TYR A 377 -20.54 3.98 5.59
N LYS A 378 -21.84 4.24 5.77
CA LYS A 378 -22.68 4.89 4.74
C LYS A 378 -22.13 6.24 4.30
N ALA A 379 -21.67 7.05 5.25
CA ALA A 379 -21.06 8.34 4.95
C ALA A 379 -19.75 8.19 4.14
N LEU A 380 -18.94 7.16 4.44
CA LEU A 380 -17.74 6.85 3.66
C LEU A 380 -18.10 6.43 2.23
N LEU A 381 -19.03 5.49 2.05
CA LEU A 381 -19.46 5.04 0.72
C LEU A 381 -20.00 6.19 -0.13
N ALA A 382 -20.82 7.06 0.48
CA ALA A 382 -21.35 8.25 -0.18
C ALA A 382 -20.23 9.20 -0.63
N TYR A 383 -19.21 9.41 0.21
CA TYR A 383 -18.08 10.26 -0.10
C TYR A 383 -17.21 9.70 -1.25
N LEU A 384 -16.92 8.40 -1.22
CA LEU A 384 -16.16 7.72 -2.28
C LEU A 384 -16.92 7.74 -3.61
N ALA A 385 -18.23 7.49 -3.59
CA ALA A 385 -19.07 7.58 -4.78
C ALA A 385 -19.05 9.00 -5.39
N GLY A 386 -19.07 10.04 -4.55
CA GLY A 386 -18.90 11.43 -4.98
C GLY A 386 -17.56 11.65 -5.69
N LEU A 387 -16.44 11.27 -5.06
CA LEU A 387 -15.11 11.40 -5.66
C LEU A 387 -14.97 10.66 -6.99
N ARG A 388 -15.57 9.47 -7.12
CA ARG A 388 -15.64 8.75 -8.40
C ARG A 388 -16.43 9.53 -9.46
N SER A 389 -17.59 10.10 -9.12
CA SER A 389 -18.39 10.90 -10.05
C SER A 389 -17.68 12.19 -10.50
N GLU A 390 -16.77 12.71 -9.68
CA GLU A 390 -15.90 13.84 -10.01
C GLU A 390 -14.67 13.43 -10.84
N GLY A 391 -14.51 12.15 -11.19
CA GLY A 391 -13.37 11.63 -11.94
C GLY A 391 -12.06 11.58 -11.13
N LYS A 392 -12.14 11.60 -9.80
CA LYS A 392 -10.95 11.62 -8.91
C LYS A 392 -10.47 10.24 -8.50
N LEU A 393 -11.31 9.22 -8.59
CA LEU A 393 -10.98 7.86 -8.14
C LEU A 393 -11.40 6.82 -9.16
N TRP A 394 -10.47 5.94 -9.50
CA TRP A 394 -10.81 4.60 -9.98
C TRP A 394 -11.16 3.73 -8.77
N ILE A 395 -12.43 3.40 -8.58
CA ILE A 395 -12.85 2.46 -7.54
C ILE A 395 -12.93 1.07 -8.15
N ALA A 396 -12.13 0.14 -7.65
CA ALA A 396 -11.96 -1.19 -8.20
C ALA A 396 -11.92 -2.26 -7.10
N ARG A 397 -12.04 -3.54 -7.49
CA ARG A 397 -11.70 -4.67 -6.61
C ARG A 397 -10.17 -4.80 -6.53
N PRO A 398 -9.62 -5.38 -5.44
CA PRO A 398 -8.18 -5.61 -5.30
C PRO A 398 -7.55 -6.33 -6.50
N ARG A 399 -8.19 -7.38 -7.05
CA ARG A 399 -7.66 -8.08 -8.23
C ARG A 399 -7.57 -7.20 -9.47
N GLU A 400 -8.51 -6.29 -9.68
CA GLU A 400 -8.46 -5.38 -10.82
C GLU A 400 -7.27 -4.43 -10.71
N VAL A 401 -6.95 -3.97 -9.49
CA VAL A 401 -5.72 -3.20 -9.22
C VAL A 401 -4.48 -4.06 -9.48
N ASN A 402 -4.47 -5.32 -9.02
CA ASN A 402 -3.37 -6.25 -9.28
C ASN A 402 -3.14 -6.47 -10.78
N ASP A 403 -4.20 -6.73 -11.53
CA ASP A 403 -4.13 -7.02 -12.96
C ASP A 403 -3.58 -5.80 -13.70
N TRP A 404 -4.09 -4.60 -13.39
CA TRP A 404 -3.59 -3.34 -13.93
C TRP A 404 -2.10 -3.12 -13.66
N TRP A 405 -1.65 -3.28 -12.42
CA TRP A 405 -0.24 -3.07 -12.06
C TRP A 405 0.69 -4.07 -12.73
N ARG A 406 0.24 -5.31 -12.91
CA ARG A 406 0.98 -6.34 -13.66
C ARG A 406 1.07 -6.00 -15.14
N GLU A 407 -0.05 -5.65 -15.78
CA GLU A 407 -0.06 -5.19 -17.18
C GLU A 407 0.86 -3.98 -17.35
N ARG A 408 0.70 -2.95 -16.51
CA ARG A 408 1.52 -1.73 -16.52
C ARG A 408 3.01 -2.02 -16.38
N SER A 409 3.40 -2.97 -15.51
CA SER A 409 4.80 -3.39 -15.36
C SER A 409 5.41 -4.05 -16.60
N GLN A 410 4.57 -4.51 -17.53
CA GLN A 410 5.00 -5.06 -18.83
C GLN A 410 4.93 -4.03 -19.96
N MET A 411 4.30 -2.88 -19.72
CA MET A 411 4.22 -1.81 -20.71
C MET A 411 5.53 -1.02 -20.79
N ARG A 412 5.83 -0.50 -21.98
CA ARG A 412 6.96 0.39 -22.24
C ARG A 412 6.56 1.53 -23.17
N LEU A 413 7.22 2.67 -22.99
CA LEU A 413 7.15 3.77 -23.94
C LEU A 413 8.13 3.53 -25.08
N VAL A 414 7.63 3.63 -26.31
CA VAL A 414 8.43 3.56 -27.53
C VAL A 414 8.27 4.84 -28.32
N ARG A 415 9.36 5.30 -28.93
CA ARG A 415 9.35 6.50 -29.77
C ARG A 415 9.00 6.09 -31.21
N ARG A 416 7.93 6.65 -31.77
CA ARG A 416 7.54 6.47 -33.18
C ARG A 416 7.53 7.83 -33.88
N GLY A 417 8.59 8.10 -34.64
CA GLY A 417 8.82 9.42 -35.21
C GLY A 417 9.01 10.47 -34.11
N HIS A 418 8.12 11.47 -34.07
CA HIS A 418 8.16 12.55 -33.08
C HIS A 418 7.26 12.31 -31.86
N ALA A 419 6.45 11.24 -31.85
CA ALA A 419 5.50 10.94 -30.78
C ALA A 419 5.94 9.74 -29.93
N TRP A 420 5.42 9.67 -28.71
CA TRP A 420 5.51 8.51 -27.84
C TRP A 420 4.28 7.63 -28.01
N GLU A 421 4.47 6.31 -27.98
CA GLU A 421 3.41 5.32 -27.97
C GLU A 421 3.65 4.31 -26.84
N ILE A 422 2.56 3.75 -26.30
CA ILE A 422 2.62 2.67 -25.31
C ILE A 422 2.53 1.32 -26.03
N GLU A 423 3.47 0.43 -25.74
CA GLU A 423 3.42 -0.99 -26.13
C GLU A 423 3.32 -1.87 -24.89
N GLY A 424 2.48 -2.90 -24.94
CA GLY A 424 2.25 -3.86 -23.85
C GLY A 424 0.80 -4.32 -23.77
N PRO A 425 0.49 -5.31 -22.90
CA PRO A 425 -0.88 -5.69 -22.58
C PRO A 425 -1.61 -4.54 -21.86
N GLY A 426 -2.93 -4.44 -22.02
CA GLY A 426 -3.77 -3.44 -21.34
C GLY A 426 -3.58 -1.98 -21.81
N LYS A 427 -2.80 -1.75 -22.88
CA LYS A 427 -2.36 -0.41 -23.30
C LYS A 427 -3.50 0.53 -23.68
N GLU A 428 -4.66 0.00 -24.05
CA GLU A 428 -5.86 0.76 -24.40
C GLU A 428 -6.40 1.62 -23.24
N ARG A 429 -6.19 1.15 -22.01
CA ARG A 429 -6.51 1.90 -20.80
C ARG A 429 -5.35 2.77 -20.33
N ALA A 430 -4.14 2.58 -20.85
CA ALA A 430 -2.99 3.36 -20.44
C ALA A 430 -2.99 4.76 -21.06
N ARG A 431 -2.38 5.71 -20.35
CA ARG A 431 -2.18 7.09 -20.80
C ARG A 431 -0.72 7.47 -20.62
N ILE A 432 -0.21 8.26 -21.55
CA ILE A 432 1.10 8.89 -21.41
C ILE A 432 0.89 10.13 -20.56
N ALA A 433 1.79 10.35 -19.61
CA ALA A 433 1.86 11.58 -18.85
C ALA A 433 3.26 12.17 -18.98
N TYR A 434 3.36 13.47 -18.76
CA TYR A 434 4.61 14.21 -18.79
C TYR A 434 4.85 14.83 -17.43
N ALA A 435 6.01 14.53 -16.86
CA ALA A 435 6.55 15.22 -15.69
C ALA A 435 7.32 16.46 -16.15
N SER A 436 7.07 17.61 -15.55
CA SER A 436 7.73 18.88 -15.85
C SER A 436 7.86 19.74 -14.60
N LEU A 437 8.72 20.75 -14.63
CA LEU A 437 8.85 21.74 -13.55
C LEU A 437 8.07 23.01 -13.90
N GLU A 438 7.16 23.40 -13.01
CA GLU A 438 6.54 24.72 -13.01
C GLU A 438 7.15 25.55 -11.87
N GLY A 439 8.17 26.34 -12.20
CA GLY A 439 9.05 26.92 -11.18
C GLY A 439 9.86 25.82 -10.50
N ASN A 440 9.71 25.66 -9.18
CA ASN A 440 10.37 24.61 -8.39
C ASN A 440 9.41 23.46 -8.03
N GLN A 441 8.21 23.41 -8.63
CA GLN A 441 7.23 22.38 -8.34
C GLN A 441 7.15 21.36 -9.47
N LEU A 442 7.18 20.08 -9.11
CA LEU A 442 6.94 18.98 -10.03
C LEU A 442 5.45 18.91 -10.35
N VAL A 443 5.12 18.92 -11.64
CA VAL A 443 3.74 18.82 -12.14
C VAL A 443 3.64 17.70 -13.15
N TYR A 444 2.57 16.93 -13.07
CA TYR A 444 2.23 15.91 -14.05
C TYR A 444 1.07 16.34 -14.93
N ARG A 445 1.22 16.14 -16.24
CA ARG A 445 0.16 16.39 -17.22
C ARG A 445 -0.13 15.11 -17.99
N VAL A 446 -1.34 14.59 -17.85
CA VAL A 446 -1.81 13.39 -18.56
C VAL A 446 -2.31 13.80 -19.94
N GLU A 447 -1.90 13.07 -20.99
CA GLU A 447 -2.45 13.27 -22.33
C GLU A 447 -3.95 12.99 -22.33
N SER A 448 -4.72 13.93 -22.92
CA SER A 448 -6.14 13.71 -23.15
C SER A 448 -6.34 12.51 -24.08
N PRO A 449 -7.41 11.72 -23.91
CA PRO A 449 -7.74 10.63 -24.83
C PRO A 449 -7.79 11.16 -26.26
N SER A 450 -7.07 10.53 -27.19
CA SER A 450 -7.18 10.90 -28.59
C SER A 450 -8.61 10.64 -29.07
N LEU A 451 -9.24 11.63 -29.70
CA LEU A 451 -10.62 11.59 -30.22
C LEU A 451 -10.88 10.45 -31.23
N ALA A 452 -9.84 9.72 -31.67
CA ALA A 452 -9.93 8.63 -32.61
C ALA A 452 -10.64 7.37 -32.05
N VAL A 453 -10.72 7.21 -30.72
CA VAL A 453 -11.33 6.01 -30.08
C VAL A 453 -12.79 6.25 -29.65
N ALA A 454 -13.25 7.51 -29.62
CA ALA A 454 -14.61 7.86 -29.18
C ALA A 454 -15.71 7.43 -30.18
N ASN A 455 -15.37 7.13 -31.44
CA ASN A 455 -16.34 6.73 -32.46
C ASN A 455 -16.65 5.22 -32.50
N THR A 456 -16.01 4.40 -31.67
CA THR A 456 -16.26 2.95 -31.62
C THR A 456 -17.08 2.48 -30.41
N VAL A 457 -17.37 3.35 -29.44
CA VAL A 457 -18.13 2.98 -28.22
C VAL A 457 -19.61 3.41 -28.30
N ASN A 458 -19.98 4.26 -29.26
CA ASN A 458 -21.39 4.63 -29.52
C ASN A 458 -22.07 3.77 -30.61
N ALA A 459 -21.46 2.66 -30.99
CA ALA A 459 -22.01 1.71 -31.96
C ALA A 459 -21.73 0.26 -31.53
N ALA A 460 -22.24 -0.13 -30.36
CA ALA A 460 -22.41 -1.53 -29.97
C ALA A 460 -23.60 -1.67 -29.01
#